data_AF-A0A6A7LTX7-F1
#
_entry.id   AF-A0A6A7LTX7-F1
#
_cell.length_a   1.000
_cell.length_b   1.000
_cell.length_c   1.000
_cell.angle_alpha   90.00
_cell.angle_beta   90.00
_cell.angle_gamma   90.00
#
_symmetry.space_group_name_H-M   'P 1'
#
loop_
_entity.id
_entity.type
_entity.pdbx_description
1 polymer ?
#
loop_
_entity_poly.entity_id
_entity_poly.type
_entity_poly.pdbx_seq_one_letter_code
_entity_poly.pdbx_strand_id
1 'polypeptide(L)'
;MALEAVDDYARRTLDLASRMGARRAEGLAACLLGESQLLRGQWNDAEEHLRRALEVHRSLGASTGEALASQRLAELAVYRGDADSAAAHLERGLDLAVEGPLPEHLLPRIYATMALNALERDEPEAACAAIEAAELAAAHYGTCPPCEALLHPVAAEAYAAVGALERARSHAAAAAEAGSWGSDAWRAMAAVAQAAIAPSKAERANRMAEAAETFARQAAPAEAGAHDFVKVYDVFSKLL
;
A
#
# COMPACT_ATOMS: atom_id res chain seq x y z
N MET A 1 -10.37 -11.11 6.61
CA MET A 1 -9.80 -11.39 7.95
C MET A 1 -9.71 -10.07 8.68
N ALA A 2 -10.24 -9.94 9.89
CA ALA A 2 -10.16 -8.68 10.64
C ALA A 2 -8.70 -8.39 11.04
N LEU A 3 -8.26 -7.14 10.95
CA LEU A 3 -6.87 -6.73 11.29
C LEU A 3 -6.50 -7.07 12.75
N GLU A 4 -7.48 -7.16 13.64
CA GLU A 4 -7.27 -7.64 15.02
C GLU A 4 -6.75 -9.09 15.09
N ALA A 5 -7.20 -9.96 14.19
CA ALA A 5 -6.71 -11.34 14.13
C ALA A 5 -5.25 -11.38 13.63
N VAL A 6 -4.87 -10.44 12.75
CA VAL A 6 -3.49 -10.26 12.31
C VAL A 6 -2.62 -9.78 13.47
N ASP A 7 -3.10 -8.81 14.26
CA ASP A 7 -2.39 -8.32 15.45
C ASP A 7 -2.16 -9.42 16.49
N ASP A 8 -3.20 -10.18 16.85
CA ASP A 8 -3.06 -11.28 17.83
C ASP A 8 -2.09 -12.35 17.33
N TYR A 9 -2.20 -12.75 16.06
CA TYR A 9 -1.27 -13.69 15.44
C TYR A 9 0.17 -13.15 15.46
N ALA A 10 0.37 -11.89 15.07
CA ALA A 10 1.69 -11.30 14.97
C ALA A 10 2.32 -11.08 16.36
N ARG A 11 1.55 -10.68 17.38
CA ARG A 11 2.02 -10.59 18.78
C ARG A 11 2.43 -11.94 19.34
N ARG A 12 1.62 -12.99 19.12
CA ARG A 12 1.96 -14.36 19.54
C ARG A 12 3.21 -14.88 18.84
N THR A 13 3.34 -14.59 17.54
CA THR A 13 4.52 -14.96 16.75
C THR A 13 5.76 -14.24 17.26
N LEU A 14 5.65 -12.94 17.56
CA LEU A 14 6.76 -12.14 18.07
C LEU A 14 7.24 -12.64 19.45
N ASP A 15 6.32 -12.93 20.36
CA ASP A 15 6.64 -13.49 21.69
C ASP A 15 7.33 -14.85 21.58
N LEU A 16 6.78 -15.77 20.77
CA LEU A 16 7.39 -17.08 20.57
C LEU A 16 8.76 -16.97 19.91
N ALA A 17 8.87 -16.15 18.85
CA ALA A 17 10.12 -15.95 18.14
C ALA A 17 11.21 -15.37 19.05
N SER A 18 10.86 -14.40 19.90
CA SER A 18 11.77 -13.80 20.88
C SER A 18 12.27 -14.83 21.90
N ARG A 19 11.38 -15.67 22.44
CA ARG A 19 11.77 -16.75 23.37
C ARG A 19 12.65 -17.81 22.74
N MET A 20 12.50 -18.05 21.44
CA MET A 20 13.27 -19.03 20.68
C MET A 20 14.54 -18.45 20.03
N GLY A 21 14.75 -17.12 20.10
CA GLY A 21 15.83 -16.44 19.36
C GLY A 21 15.66 -16.52 17.83
N ALA A 22 14.43 -16.73 17.34
CA ALA A 22 14.12 -16.88 15.92
C ALA A 22 14.04 -15.53 15.21
N ARG A 23 15.19 -14.86 15.06
CA ARG A 23 15.32 -13.49 14.53
C ARG A 23 14.57 -13.23 13.21
N ARG A 24 14.55 -14.17 12.26
CA ARG A 24 13.78 -14.00 11.01
C ARG A 24 12.27 -13.89 11.26
N ALA A 25 11.75 -14.68 12.19
CA ALA A 25 10.35 -14.66 12.56
C ALA A 25 10.00 -13.40 13.38
N GLU A 26 10.92 -12.88 14.20
CA GLU A 26 10.75 -11.59 14.87
C GLU A 26 10.57 -10.45 13.85
N GLY A 27 11.44 -10.39 12.82
CA GLY A 27 11.35 -9.38 11.76
C GLY A 27 10.01 -9.45 11.00
N LEU A 28 9.58 -10.66 10.64
CA LEU A 28 8.29 -10.88 9.97
C LEU A 28 7.11 -10.44 10.85
N ALA A 29 7.11 -10.84 12.12
CA ALA A 29 6.04 -10.51 13.05
C ALA A 29 5.95 -8.99 13.30
N ALA A 30 7.10 -8.32 13.44
CA ALA A 30 7.15 -6.87 13.54
C ALA A 30 6.62 -6.20 12.26
N CYS A 31 6.96 -6.71 11.06
CA CYS A 31 6.43 -6.19 9.81
C CYS A 31 4.89 -6.33 9.72
N LEU A 32 4.34 -7.47 10.14
CA LEU A 32 2.88 -7.71 10.15
C LEU A 32 2.16 -6.77 11.12
N LEU A 33 2.72 -6.53 12.31
CA LEU A 33 2.16 -5.56 13.26
C LEU A 33 2.19 -4.15 12.69
N GLY A 34 3.33 -3.75 12.15
CA GLY A 34 3.51 -2.43 11.57
C GLY A 34 2.55 -2.18 10.40
N GLU A 35 2.35 -3.17 9.53
CA GLU A 35 1.38 -3.10 8.44
C GLU A 35 -0.07 -2.99 8.93
N SER A 36 -0.46 -3.82 9.90
CA SER A 36 -1.81 -3.75 10.47
C SER A 36 -2.09 -2.39 11.12
N GLN A 37 -1.12 -1.87 11.87
CA GLN A 37 -1.19 -0.55 12.51
C GLN A 37 -1.25 0.57 11.48
N LEU A 38 -0.44 0.50 10.41
CA LEU A 38 -0.47 1.45 9.30
C LEU A 38 -1.87 1.54 8.68
N LEU A 39 -2.46 0.39 8.34
CA LEU A 39 -3.80 0.30 7.74
C LEU A 39 -4.92 0.78 8.66
N ARG A 40 -4.67 0.85 9.97
CA ARG A 40 -5.61 1.38 10.99
C ARG A 40 -5.35 2.84 11.35
N GLY A 41 -4.38 3.50 10.70
CA GLY A 41 -4.00 4.88 11.04
C GLY A 41 -3.17 5.02 12.32
N GLN A 42 -2.67 3.93 12.90
CA GLN A 42 -1.84 3.92 14.11
C GLN A 42 -0.37 4.19 13.75
N TRP A 43 -0.11 5.37 13.20
CA TRP A 43 1.13 5.71 12.49
C TRP A 43 2.39 5.64 13.35
N ASN A 44 2.32 6.04 14.63
CA ASN A 44 3.48 6.00 15.52
C ASN A 44 3.87 4.56 15.87
N ASP A 45 2.89 3.74 16.22
CA ASP A 45 3.12 2.33 16.52
C ASP A 45 3.60 1.58 15.26
N ALA A 46 3.01 1.90 14.11
CA ALA A 46 3.42 1.35 12.82
C ALA A 46 4.90 1.65 12.54
N GLU A 47 5.33 2.90 12.72
CA GLU A 47 6.72 3.32 12.53
C GLU A 47 7.69 2.52 13.40
N GLU A 48 7.36 2.34 14.67
CA GLU A 48 8.20 1.59 15.63
C GLU A 48 8.40 0.15 15.14
N HIS A 49 7.29 -0.55 14.84
CA HIS A 49 7.34 -1.95 14.43
C HIS A 49 7.99 -2.12 13.06
N LEU A 50 7.73 -1.23 12.09
CA LEU A 50 8.35 -1.28 10.77
C LEU A 50 9.86 -0.98 10.82
N ARG A 51 10.31 -0.02 11.64
CA ARG A 51 11.75 0.24 11.84
C ARG A 51 12.44 -0.95 12.50
N ARG A 52 11.79 -1.58 13.48
CA ARG A 52 12.29 -2.81 14.10
C ARG A 52 12.43 -3.93 13.06
N ALA A 53 11.41 -4.15 12.24
CA ALA A 53 11.46 -5.14 11.16
C ALA A 53 12.60 -4.85 10.18
N LEU A 54 12.75 -3.59 9.76
CA LEU A 54 13.82 -3.14 8.87
C LEU A 54 15.21 -3.44 9.45
N GLU A 55 15.45 -3.08 10.71
CA GLU A 55 16.71 -3.33 11.42
C GLU A 55 17.03 -4.83 11.47
N VAL A 56 16.03 -5.65 11.85
CA VAL A 56 16.20 -7.10 11.92
C VAL A 56 16.52 -7.68 10.54
N HIS A 57 15.75 -7.36 9.50
CA HIS A 57 15.97 -7.92 8.16
C HIS A 57 17.31 -7.48 7.58
N ARG A 58 17.70 -6.21 7.76
CA ARG A 58 19.01 -5.71 7.34
C ARG A 58 20.15 -6.45 8.05
N SER A 59 20.07 -6.65 9.36
CA SER A 59 21.10 -7.37 10.14
C SER A 59 21.28 -8.82 9.70
N LEU A 60 20.27 -9.40 9.06
CA LEU A 60 20.26 -10.78 8.59
C LEU A 60 20.56 -10.91 7.09
N GLY A 61 20.74 -9.80 6.37
CA GLY A 61 20.83 -9.81 4.90
C GLY A 61 19.56 -10.33 4.21
N ALA A 62 18.39 -10.18 4.84
CA ALA A 62 17.12 -10.67 4.32
C ALA A 62 16.47 -9.64 3.39
N SER A 63 16.93 -9.58 2.13
CA SER A 63 16.56 -8.55 1.15
C SER A 63 15.04 -8.38 0.97
N THR A 64 14.28 -9.47 0.84
CA THR A 64 12.81 -9.41 0.71
C THR A 64 12.14 -8.72 1.90
N GLY A 65 12.54 -9.06 3.13
CA GLY A 65 11.97 -8.47 4.33
C GLY A 65 12.40 -7.01 4.51
N GLU A 66 13.63 -6.67 4.14
CA GLU A 66 14.13 -5.29 4.16
C GLU A 66 13.38 -4.43 3.12
N ALA A 67 13.13 -4.97 1.92
CA ALA A 67 12.37 -4.29 0.87
C ALA A 67 10.92 -4.03 1.29
N LEU A 68 10.24 -5.03 1.87
CA LEU A 68 8.86 -4.90 2.33
C LEU A 68 8.74 -3.88 3.47
N ALA A 69 9.63 -3.94 4.47
CA ALA A 69 9.64 -2.97 5.56
C ALA A 69 9.94 -1.55 5.06
N SER A 70 10.85 -1.41 4.08
CA SER A 70 11.14 -0.13 3.43
C SER A 70 9.93 0.42 2.67
N GLN A 71 9.24 -0.41 1.88
CA GLN A 71 8.02 0.00 1.17
C GLN A 71 6.93 0.50 2.14
N ARG A 72 6.68 -0.23 3.24
CA ARG A 72 5.69 0.19 4.25
C ARG A 72 6.09 1.47 4.99
N LEU A 73 7.38 1.68 5.26
CA LEU A 73 7.87 2.97 5.80
C LEU A 73 7.72 4.11 4.80
N ALA A 74 7.91 3.85 3.50
CA ALA A 74 7.65 4.85 2.48
C ALA A 74 6.18 5.25 2.43
N GLU A 75 5.27 4.28 2.46
CA GLU A 75 3.83 4.54 2.49
C GLU A 75 3.41 5.35 3.73
N LEU A 76 3.99 5.04 4.90
CA LEU A 76 3.82 5.87 6.09
C LEU A 76 4.34 7.30 5.90
N ALA A 77 5.49 7.47 5.24
CA ALA A 77 6.07 8.78 4.97
C ALA A 77 5.20 9.59 4.00
N VAL A 78 4.63 8.95 2.97
CA VAL A 78 3.65 9.55 2.07
C VAL A 78 2.45 10.09 2.86
N TYR A 79 1.84 9.28 3.74
CA TYR A 79 0.71 9.74 4.56
C TYR A 79 1.03 10.88 5.54
N ARG A 80 2.31 11.04 5.88
CA ARG A 80 2.81 12.16 6.69
C ARG A 80 3.23 13.37 5.86
N GLY A 81 3.16 13.29 4.53
CA GLY A 81 3.63 14.35 3.62
C GLY A 81 5.16 14.48 3.55
N ASP A 82 5.89 13.45 3.99
CA ASP A 82 7.36 13.41 3.94
C ASP A 82 7.82 12.68 2.66
N ALA A 83 7.71 13.39 1.55
CA ALA A 83 8.00 12.85 0.22
C ALA A 83 9.49 12.46 0.03
N ASP A 84 10.41 13.15 0.72
CA ASP A 84 11.84 12.87 0.63
C ASP A 84 12.18 11.56 1.32
N SER A 85 11.62 11.33 2.52
CA SER A 85 11.76 10.05 3.22
C SER A 85 11.07 8.91 2.46
N ALA A 86 9.90 9.17 1.87
CA ALA A 86 9.24 8.19 1.00
C ALA A 86 10.13 7.77 -0.17
N ALA A 87 10.70 8.74 -0.91
CA ALA A 87 11.60 8.47 -2.03
C ALA A 87 12.83 7.65 -1.59
N ALA A 88 13.50 8.03 -0.50
CA ALA A 88 14.67 7.31 -0.01
C ALA A 88 14.37 5.85 0.36
N HIS A 89 13.21 5.60 0.99
CA HIS A 89 12.77 4.25 1.32
C HIS A 89 12.37 3.45 0.07
N LEU A 90 11.77 4.09 -0.94
CA LEU A 90 11.39 3.44 -2.20
C LEU A 90 12.59 3.09 -3.06
N GLU A 91 13.59 3.98 -3.17
CA GLU A 91 14.85 3.71 -3.87
C GLU A 91 15.54 2.49 -3.26
N ARG A 92 15.69 2.46 -1.93
CA ARG A 92 16.28 1.31 -1.24
C ARG A 92 15.46 0.03 -1.44
N GLY A 93 14.14 0.12 -1.36
CA GLY A 93 13.23 -1.01 -1.57
C GLY A 93 13.33 -1.56 -2.98
N LEU A 94 13.44 -0.68 -3.98
CA LEU A 94 13.57 -1.02 -5.38
C LEU A 94 14.86 -1.80 -5.63
N ASP A 95 16.01 -1.26 -5.20
CA ASP A 95 17.33 -1.93 -5.34
C ASP A 95 17.29 -3.35 -4.76
N LEU A 96 16.73 -3.50 -3.57
CA LEU A 96 16.58 -4.81 -2.91
C LEU A 96 15.63 -5.76 -3.64
N ALA A 97 14.59 -5.22 -4.29
CA ALA A 97 13.61 -6.02 -5.00
C ALA A 97 14.15 -6.53 -6.34
N VAL A 98 14.86 -5.69 -7.12
CA VAL A 98 15.44 -6.11 -8.40
C VAL A 98 16.59 -7.11 -8.23
N GLU A 99 17.36 -7.01 -7.15
CA GLU A 99 18.42 -7.98 -6.82
C GLU A 99 17.90 -9.20 -6.03
N GLY A 100 16.66 -9.12 -5.55
CA GLY A 100 16.06 -10.09 -4.65
C GLY A 100 15.44 -11.30 -5.34
N PRO A 101 15.03 -12.31 -4.57
CA PRO A 101 14.46 -13.55 -5.11
C PRO A 101 12.98 -13.46 -5.49
N LEU A 102 12.29 -12.35 -5.18
CA LEU A 102 10.82 -12.21 -5.33
C LEU A 102 10.41 -10.85 -5.94
N PRO A 103 11.01 -10.42 -7.06
CA PRO A 103 10.69 -9.14 -7.70
C PRO A 103 9.20 -9.00 -8.06
N GLU A 104 8.57 -10.06 -8.55
CA GLU A 104 7.15 -10.10 -8.96
C GLU A 104 6.17 -9.81 -7.80
N HIS A 105 6.60 -9.97 -6.55
CA HIS A 105 5.81 -9.68 -5.36
C HIS A 105 6.07 -8.28 -4.79
N LEU A 106 7.28 -7.76 -4.97
CA LEU A 106 7.74 -6.52 -4.36
C LEU A 106 7.57 -5.32 -5.30
N LEU A 107 7.91 -5.48 -6.58
CA LEU A 107 7.92 -4.39 -7.54
C LEU A 107 6.54 -3.76 -7.74
N PRO A 108 5.42 -4.51 -7.88
CA PRO A 108 4.11 -3.88 -8.00
C PRO A 108 3.77 -2.98 -6.80
N ARG A 109 4.18 -3.39 -5.59
CA ARG A 109 3.93 -2.63 -4.35
C ARG A 109 4.76 -1.37 -4.30
N ILE A 110 6.05 -1.49 -4.62
CA ILE A 110 7.00 -0.37 -4.63
C ILE A 110 6.55 0.67 -5.67
N TYR A 111 6.28 0.26 -6.90
CA TYR A 111 5.82 1.19 -7.93
C TYR A 111 4.45 1.79 -7.64
N ALA A 112 3.52 1.04 -7.02
CA ALA A 112 2.26 1.61 -6.55
C ALA A 112 2.48 2.72 -5.52
N THR A 113 3.39 2.53 -4.56
CA THR A 113 3.73 3.56 -3.56
C THR A 113 4.49 4.74 -4.19
N MET A 114 5.35 4.50 -5.20
CA MET A 114 5.98 5.59 -5.97
C MET A 114 4.94 6.43 -6.71
N ALA A 115 3.97 5.79 -7.36
CA ALA A 115 2.87 6.47 -8.03
C ALA A 115 2.02 7.27 -7.03
N LEU A 116 1.72 6.70 -5.86
CA LEU A 116 1.00 7.39 -4.79
C LEU A 116 1.77 8.63 -4.31
N ASN A 117 3.07 8.51 -4.04
CA ASN A 117 3.92 9.62 -3.63
C ASN A 117 3.94 10.75 -4.67
N ALA A 118 3.93 10.41 -5.97
CA ALA A 118 3.87 11.39 -7.05
C ALA A 118 2.50 12.09 -7.13
N LEU A 119 1.39 11.37 -6.96
CA LEU A 119 0.05 11.97 -6.95
C LEU A 119 -0.13 12.95 -5.77
N GLU A 120 0.45 12.64 -4.61
CA GLU A 120 0.44 13.52 -3.43
C GLU A 120 1.19 14.83 -3.64
N ARG A 121 2.13 14.81 -4.60
CA ARG A 121 2.90 15.98 -5.01
C ARG A 121 2.25 16.73 -6.17
N ASP A 122 1.06 16.32 -6.61
CA ASP A 122 0.38 16.84 -7.81
C ASP A 122 1.23 16.64 -9.08
N GLU A 123 1.93 15.50 -9.17
CA GLU A 123 2.80 15.10 -10.30
C GLU A 123 2.23 13.86 -11.03
N PRO A 124 1.05 13.96 -11.67
CA PRO A 124 0.37 12.79 -12.24
C PRO A 124 1.11 12.13 -13.41
N GLU A 125 1.93 12.87 -14.17
CA GLU A 125 2.79 12.29 -15.21
C GLU A 125 3.90 11.41 -14.60
N ALA A 126 4.46 11.82 -13.46
CA ALA A 126 5.45 11.00 -12.75
C ALA A 126 4.80 9.75 -12.15
N ALA A 127 3.54 9.86 -11.70
CA ALA A 127 2.77 8.71 -11.26
C ALA A 127 2.56 7.71 -12.42
N CYS A 128 2.13 8.19 -13.60
CA CYS A 128 2.01 7.35 -14.80
C CYS A 128 3.34 6.67 -15.16
N ALA A 129 4.47 7.39 -15.10
CA ALA A 129 5.79 6.81 -15.36
C ALA A 129 6.13 5.66 -14.39
N ALA A 130 5.76 5.78 -13.11
CA ALA A 130 5.94 4.68 -12.14
C ALA A 130 5.05 3.47 -12.47
N ILE A 131 3.82 3.67 -12.96
CA ILE A 131 2.95 2.58 -13.42
C ILE A 131 3.54 1.89 -14.66
N GLU A 132 4.03 2.65 -15.63
CA GLU A 132 4.68 2.11 -16.83
C GLU A 132 5.96 1.32 -16.47
N ALA A 133 6.72 1.79 -15.48
CA ALA A 133 7.86 1.04 -14.94
C ALA A 133 7.43 -0.28 -14.29
N ALA A 134 6.27 -0.33 -13.62
CA ALA A 134 5.70 -1.57 -13.09
C ALA A 134 5.30 -2.55 -14.21
N GLU A 135 4.70 -2.06 -15.29
CA GLU A 135 4.32 -2.87 -16.46
C GLU A 135 5.57 -3.45 -17.16
N LEU A 136 6.62 -2.64 -17.31
CA LEU A 136 7.92 -3.08 -17.84
C LEU A 136 8.59 -4.13 -16.93
N ALA A 137 8.54 -3.91 -15.62
CA ALA A 137 9.05 -4.87 -14.65
C ALA A 137 8.28 -6.19 -14.69
N ALA A 138 6.96 -6.15 -14.78
CA ALA A 138 6.11 -7.34 -14.93
C ALA A 138 6.46 -8.14 -16.20
N ALA A 139 6.75 -7.46 -17.31
CA ALA A 139 7.19 -8.10 -18.54
C ALA A 139 8.55 -8.81 -18.41
N HIS A 140 9.43 -8.33 -17.52
CA HIS A 140 10.77 -8.89 -17.32
C HIS A 140 10.82 -9.97 -16.23
N TYR A 141 10.23 -9.69 -15.07
CA TYR A 141 10.30 -10.53 -13.87
C TYR A 141 9.10 -11.46 -13.71
N GLY A 142 8.07 -11.28 -14.52
CA GLY A 142 6.79 -12.00 -14.38
C GLY A 142 5.82 -11.29 -13.45
N THR A 143 4.62 -11.86 -13.35
CA THR A 143 3.48 -11.28 -12.65
C THR A 143 3.02 -12.17 -11.51
N CYS A 144 2.64 -11.56 -10.39
CA CYS A 144 1.83 -12.19 -9.36
C CYS A 144 0.46 -11.48 -9.33
N PRO A 145 -0.64 -12.08 -9.85
CA PRO A 145 -1.91 -11.36 -10.00
C PRO A 145 -2.44 -10.68 -8.73
N PRO A 146 -2.36 -11.30 -7.53
CA PRO A 146 -2.73 -10.61 -6.30
C PRO A 146 -1.85 -9.40 -5.95
N CYS A 147 -0.55 -9.45 -6.24
CA CYS A 147 0.36 -8.33 -5.95
C CYS A 147 0.20 -7.23 -7.00
N GLU A 148 -0.02 -7.58 -8.26
CA GLU A 148 -0.32 -6.64 -9.34
C GLU A 148 -1.63 -5.90 -9.11
N ALA A 149 -2.65 -6.58 -8.54
CA ALA A 149 -3.92 -5.95 -8.21
C ALA A 149 -3.81 -4.74 -7.27
N LEU A 150 -2.73 -4.66 -6.47
CA LEU A 150 -2.46 -3.51 -5.60
C LEU A 150 -2.15 -2.23 -6.38
N LEU A 151 -1.67 -2.34 -7.62
CA LEU A 151 -1.30 -1.23 -8.49
C LEU A 151 -2.52 -0.55 -9.13
N HIS A 152 -3.59 -1.30 -9.39
CA HIS A 152 -4.68 -0.81 -10.23
C HIS A 152 -5.43 0.42 -9.70
N PRO A 153 -5.70 0.59 -8.40
CA PRO A 153 -6.40 1.79 -7.92
C PRO A 153 -5.62 3.08 -8.17
N VAL A 154 -4.32 3.09 -7.83
CA VAL A 154 -3.45 4.26 -8.04
C VAL A 154 -3.18 4.51 -9.53
N ALA A 155 -3.11 3.45 -10.34
CA ALA A 155 -2.99 3.58 -11.79
C ALA A 155 -4.26 4.19 -12.43
N ALA A 156 -5.45 3.77 -11.97
CA ALA A 156 -6.71 4.33 -12.44
C ALA A 156 -6.80 5.83 -12.14
N GLU A 157 -6.36 6.25 -10.96
CA GLU A 157 -6.26 7.66 -10.59
C GLU A 157 -5.26 8.43 -11.45
N ALA A 158 -4.01 7.95 -11.55
CA ALA A 158 -2.95 8.61 -12.31
C ALA A 158 -3.36 8.82 -13.78
N TYR A 159 -3.87 7.79 -14.44
CA TYR A 159 -4.32 7.91 -15.83
C TYR A 159 -5.56 8.79 -15.98
N ALA A 160 -6.46 8.81 -14.99
CA ALA A 160 -7.60 9.73 -15.01
C ALA A 160 -7.14 11.19 -14.89
N ALA A 161 -6.13 11.47 -14.06
CA ALA A 161 -5.58 12.81 -13.84
C ALA A 161 -4.96 13.40 -15.11
N VAL A 162 -4.25 12.60 -15.92
CA VAL A 162 -3.68 13.03 -17.20
C VAL A 162 -4.65 12.92 -18.39
N GLY A 163 -5.93 12.57 -18.14
CA GLY A 163 -6.95 12.43 -19.18
C GLY A 163 -6.84 11.18 -20.06
N ALA A 164 -5.99 10.22 -19.72
CA ALA A 164 -5.86 8.92 -20.38
C ALA A 164 -6.98 7.94 -19.98
N LEU A 165 -8.23 8.33 -20.23
CA LEU A 165 -9.43 7.67 -19.69
C LEU A 165 -9.57 6.19 -20.05
N GLU A 166 -9.08 5.76 -21.22
CA GLU A 166 -9.13 4.35 -21.60
C GLU A 166 -8.16 3.50 -20.76
N ARG A 167 -6.96 3.99 -20.46
CA ARG A 167 -6.04 3.33 -19.52
C ARG A 167 -6.63 3.32 -18.12
N ALA A 168 -7.17 4.45 -17.67
CA ALA A 168 -7.82 4.55 -16.37
C ALA A 168 -8.96 3.52 -16.21
N ARG A 169 -9.81 3.38 -17.24
CA ARG A 169 -10.88 2.38 -17.29
C ARG A 169 -10.36 0.94 -17.27
N SER A 170 -9.27 0.66 -17.99
CA SER A 170 -8.64 -0.67 -17.99
C SER A 170 -8.17 -1.06 -16.59
N HIS A 171 -7.47 -0.18 -15.87
CA HIS A 171 -7.06 -0.43 -14.49
C HIS A 171 -8.26 -0.53 -13.54
N ALA A 172 -9.28 0.31 -13.70
CA ALA A 172 -10.50 0.21 -12.89
C ALA A 172 -11.25 -1.11 -13.09
N ALA A 173 -11.23 -1.66 -14.31
CA ALA A 173 -11.81 -2.98 -14.60
C ALA A 173 -11.00 -4.12 -13.96
N ALA A 174 -9.67 -4.06 -14.04
CA ALA A 174 -8.80 -5.05 -13.39
C ALA A 174 -8.94 -5.01 -11.85
N ALA A 175 -9.07 -3.82 -11.26
CA ALA A 175 -9.39 -3.68 -9.84
C ALA A 175 -10.75 -4.29 -9.47
N ALA A 176 -11.76 -4.14 -10.35
CA ALA A 176 -13.08 -4.73 -10.14
C ALA A 176 -13.06 -6.27 -10.18
N GLU A 177 -12.23 -6.87 -11.03
CA GLU A 177 -11.99 -8.31 -11.02
C GLU A 177 -11.42 -8.76 -9.67
N ALA A 178 -10.41 -8.06 -9.14
CA ALA A 178 -9.87 -8.33 -7.81
C ALA A 178 -10.92 -8.18 -6.69
N GLY A 179 -11.83 -7.20 -6.83
CA GLY A 179 -12.97 -7.01 -5.93
C GLY A 179 -13.89 -8.22 -5.79
N SER A 180 -13.88 -9.15 -6.75
CA SER A 180 -14.67 -10.39 -6.71
C SER A 180 -14.06 -11.50 -5.82
N TRP A 181 -12.82 -11.33 -5.34
CA TRP A 181 -12.08 -12.36 -4.58
C TRP A 181 -12.56 -12.56 -3.12
N GLY A 182 -13.72 -12.02 -2.74
CA GLY A 182 -14.32 -12.25 -1.43
C GLY A 182 -13.65 -11.56 -0.25
N SER A 183 -12.84 -10.52 -0.49
CA SER A 183 -12.22 -9.68 0.54
C SER A 183 -12.81 -8.29 0.54
N ASP A 184 -13.15 -7.77 1.72
CA ASP A 184 -13.60 -6.38 1.89
C ASP A 184 -12.53 -5.37 1.45
N ALA A 185 -11.24 -5.67 1.68
CA ALA A 185 -10.15 -4.83 1.22
C ALA A 185 -10.12 -4.74 -0.32
N TRP A 186 -10.26 -5.87 -1.03
CA TRP A 186 -10.29 -5.87 -2.49
C TRP A 186 -11.52 -5.13 -3.05
N ARG A 187 -12.68 -5.27 -2.41
CA ARG A 187 -13.88 -4.51 -2.77
C ARG A 187 -13.68 -3.01 -2.59
N ALA A 188 -13.07 -2.59 -1.49
CA ALA A 188 -12.79 -1.18 -1.24
C ALA A 188 -11.78 -0.60 -2.25
N MET A 189 -10.71 -1.35 -2.56
CA MET A 189 -9.74 -0.96 -3.61
C MET A 189 -10.40 -0.84 -4.99
N ALA A 190 -11.31 -1.75 -5.34
CA ALA A 190 -12.10 -1.65 -6.56
C ALA A 190 -12.97 -0.39 -6.58
N ALA A 191 -13.63 -0.06 -5.46
CA ALA A 191 -14.43 1.16 -5.34
C ALA A 191 -13.60 2.43 -5.52
N VAL A 192 -12.38 2.49 -4.96
CA VAL A 192 -11.41 3.59 -5.19
C VAL A 192 -11.08 3.72 -6.69
N ALA A 193 -10.73 2.62 -7.36
CA ALA A 193 -10.41 2.64 -8.78
C ALA A 193 -11.60 3.10 -9.65
N GLN A 194 -12.81 2.69 -9.29
CA GLN A 194 -14.05 3.10 -9.96
C GLN A 194 -14.40 4.57 -9.70
N ALA A 195 -14.02 5.13 -8.55
CA ALA A 195 -14.21 6.53 -8.24
C ALA A 195 -13.34 7.45 -9.11
N ALA A 196 -12.13 7.01 -9.47
CA ALA A 196 -11.23 7.75 -10.36
C ALA A 196 -11.89 8.04 -11.72
N ILE A 197 -12.60 7.07 -12.29
CA ILE A 197 -13.27 7.16 -13.60
C ILE A 197 -14.75 7.59 -13.53
N ALA A 198 -15.23 8.03 -12.38
CA ALA A 198 -16.63 8.40 -12.21
C ALA A 198 -17.01 9.61 -13.11
N PRO A 199 -18.16 9.57 -13.80
CA PRO A 199 -18.57 10.61 -14.76
C PRO A 199 -19.01 11.92 -14.08
N SER A 200 -19.22 11.92 -12.75
CA SER A 200 -19.61 13.11 -12.00
C SER A 200 -18.93 13.16 -10.63
N LYS A 201 -18.80 14.39 -10.09
CA LYS A 201 -18.28 14.60 -8.72
C LYS A 201 -19.11 13.88 -7.66
N ALA A 202 -20.43 13.84 -7.81
CA ALA A 202 -21.33 13.17 -6.89
C ALA A 202 -21.11 11.64 -6.88
N GLU A 203 -20.94 11.04 -8.06
CA GLU A 203 -20.67 9.60 -8.17
C GLU A 203 -19.28 9.23 -7.65
N ARG A 204 -18.27 10.07 -7.91
CA ARG A 204 -16.95 9.94 -7.28
C ARG A 204 -17.05 9.95 -5.76
N ALA A 205 -17.74 10.94 -5.18
CA ALA A 205 -17.90 11.07 -3.73
C ALA A 205 -18.60 9.85 -3.11
N ASN A 206 -19.67 9.36 -3.74
CA ASN A 206 -20.39 8.18 -3.25
C ASN A 206 -19.50 6.92 -3.24
N ARG A 207 -18.73 6.69 -4.31
CA ARG A 207 -17.81 5.54 -4.39
C ARG A 207 -16.67 5.62 -3.37
N MET A 208 -16.11 6.81 -3.17
CA MET A 208 -15.10 7.02 -2.13
C MET A 208 -15.67 6.81 -0.72
N ALA A 209 -16.90 7.25 -0.47
CA ALA A 209 -17.57 7.01 0.81
C ALA A 209 -17.81 5.52 1.08
N GLU A 210 -18.23 4.75 0.07
CA GLU A 210 -18.40 3.29 0.16
C GLU A 210 -17.07 2.58 0.46
N ALA A 211 -15.99 2.99 -0.21
CA ALA A 211 -14.65 2.47 0.05
C ALA A 211 -14.21 2.77 1.50
N ALA A 212 -14.37 4.01 1.94
CA ALA A 212 -14.01 4.45 3.28
C ALA A 212 -14.79 3.69 4.37
N GLU A 213 -16.11 3.50 4.20
CA GLU A 213 -16.91 2.74 5.15
C GLU A 213 -16.44 1.27 5.23
N THR A 214 -16.08 0.69 4.09
CA THR A 214 -15.60 -0.70 4.02
C THR A 214 -14.25 -0.88 4.70
N PHE A 215 -13.34 0.11 4.62
CA PHE A 215 -12.10 0.11 5.39
C PHE A 215 -12.34 0.38 6.87
N ALA A 216 -13.22 1.32 7.22
CA ALA A 216 -13.55 1.64 8.60
C ALA A 216 -14.15 0.44 9.36
N ARG A 217 -14.96 -0.40 8.70
CA ARG A 217 -15.45 -1.65 9.32
C ARG A 217 -14.35 -2.67 9.64
N GLN A 218 -13.19 -2.57 8.99
CA GLN A 218 -12.06 -3.48 9.20
C GLN A 218 -11.10 -2.98 10.29
N ALA A 219 -11.16 -1.68 10.59
CA ALA A 219 -10.38 -1.06 11.65
C ALA A 219 -11.27 -0.83 12.88
N ALA A 220 -10.97 -1.50 13.99
CA ALA A 220 -11.62 -1.25 15.28
C ALA A 220 -11.59 0.26 15.63
N PRO A 221 -12.55 0.80 16.41
CA PRO A 221 -12.71 2.24 16.57
C PRO A 221 -11.42 2.87 17.11
N ALA A 222 -10.70 3.61 16.25
CA ALA A 222 -9.47 4.28 16.66
C ALA A 222 -9.80 5.53 17.48
N GLU A 223 -8.90 5.85 18.41
CA GLU A 223 -8.85 7.12 19.16
C GLU A 223 -8.55 8.34 18.26
N ALA A 224 -8.37 8.14 16.96
CA ALA A 224 -8.18 9.19 16.00
C ALA A 224 -9.54 9.65 15.47
N GLY A 225 -9.89 10.91 15.72
CA GLY A 225 -11.12 11.51 15.22
C GLY A 225 -11.25 11.31 13.71
N ALA A 226 -12.48 11.30 13.20
CA ALA A 226 -12.81 11.01 11.80
C ALA A 226 -11.90 11.72 10.76
N HIS A 227 -11.25 12.83 11.11
CA HIS A 227 -10.26 13.53 10.28
C HIS A 227 -8.93 12.77 9.99
N ASP A 228 -8.47 11.87 10.85
CA ASP A 228 -7.20 11.14 10.64
C ASP A 228 -7.40 9.80 9.90
N PHE A 229 -8.60 9.21 10.01
CA PHE A 229 -9.03 8.12 9.11
C PHE A 229 -9.18 8.61 7.68
N VAL A 230 -9.59 9.87 7.53
CA VAL A 230 -9.64 10.52 6.24
C VAL A 230 -8.20 10.61 5.72
N LYS A 231 -7.14 10.98 6.46
CA LYS A 231 -5.75 11.16 5.92
C LYS A 231 -5.06 9.97 5.25
N VAL A 232 -5.30 8.72 5.68
CA VAL A 232 -4.83 7.53 4.93
C VAL A 232 -5.48 7.47 3.53
N TYR A 233 -6.57 8.23 3.34
CA TYR A 233 -7.38 8.33 2.13
C TYR A 233 -7.72 9.80 1.70
N ASP A 234 -7.12 10.85 2.29
CA ASP A 234 -7.49 12.29 2.15
C ASP A 234 -6.69 12.99 1.06
N VAL A 235 -5.68 12.29 0.55
CA VAL A 235 -5.18 12.39 -0.83
C VAL A 235 -6.36 12.54 -1.80
N PHE A 236 -7.43 11.79 -1.49
CA PHE A 236 -8.77 11.73 -2.07
C PHE A 236 -9.60 13.03 -2.08
N SER A 237 -9.55 13.84 -1.02
CA SER A 237 -10.59 14.85 -0.74
C SER A 237 -10.24 16.28 -1.14
N LYS A 238 -9.02 16.54 -1.62
CA LYS A 238 -8.63 17.86 -2.16
C LYS A 238 -9.34 18.27 -3.47
N LEU A 239 -10.41 17.57 -3.87
CA LEU A 239 -11.29 17.91 -5.00
C LEU A 239 -12.74 18.25 -4.60
N LEU A 240 -12.94 18.78 -3.39
CA LEU A 240 -14.06 19.67 -3.07
C LEU A 240 -13.66 21.13 -3.27
#